data_AF-A0A661XFG9-F1
#
_entry.id   AF-A0A661XFG9-F1
#
_cell.length_a   1.000
_cell.length_b   1.000
_cell.length_c   1.000
_cell.angle_alpha   90.00
_cell.angle_beta   90.00
_cell.angle_gamma   90.00
#
_symmetry.space_group_name_H-M   'P 1'
#
loop_
_entity.id
_entity.type
_entity.pdbx_description
1 polymer ?
#
loop_
_entity_poly.entity_id
_entity_poly.type
_entity_poly.pdbx_seq_one_letter_code
_entity_poly.pdbx_strand_id
1 'polypeptide(L)'
;MFFLIFVIFLSSRIVINEFLYDAIGDEPEGEWIELYNTSSTPVDISGWRIEWGGSSFGGDYTFTIESGTVPAFGYFLIENTEDATPVKADYIPSDWIKGIQNGGNDAVGIRIAKPIFSVSDIIGSTFTVNGTTYTVIDTVIYGGETNSKYQLPDDDDNPCPDSEIAPDAPPGYSLSRKYDGYDTDNSYNDFIITVPSPKNSFYSGEKIKEIVVYPNPFNLSKYNSVNILPPEDMVSTLNLKIKIYTLKGDLIRELDNGEWDGKDRYGRRVSPGVYIIFYKTERGKARGKVTVIR
;
A
#
# COMPACT_ATOMS: atom_id res chain seq x y z
N MET A 1 -25.12 23.57 26.64
CA MET A 1 -23.89 22.83 26.31
C MET A 1 -23.78 22.81 24.80
N PHE A 2 -22.97 23.71 24.23
CA PHE A 2 -22.75 23.76 22.78
C PHE A 2 -21.77 22.62 22.45
N PHE A 3 -22.18 21.67 21.62
CA PHE A 3 -21.28 20.66 21.08
C PHE A 3 -20.53 21.31 19.93
N LEU A 4 -19.24 21.59 20.13
CA LEU A 4 -18.34 21.99 19.05
C LEU A 4 -18.04 20.72 18.24
N ILE A 5 -18.66 20.58 17.08
CA ILE A 5 -18.27 19.56 16.10
C ILE A 5 -16.95 20.04 15.51
N PHE A 6 -15.83 19.43 15.91
CA PHE A 6 -14.60 19.52 15.14
C PHE A 6 -14.85 18.80 13.81
N VAL A 7 -15.04 19.57 12.74
CA VAL A 7 -14.95 19.03 11.38
C VAL A 7 -13.46 18.93 11.09
N ILE A 8 -12.89 17.74 11.24
CA ILE A 8 -11.56 17.43 10.75
C ILE A 8 -11.68 17.44 9.22
N PHE A 9 -11.12 18.44 8.56
CA PHE A 9 -10.98 18.39 7.11
C PHE A 9 -9.90 17.35 6.83
N LEU A 10 -10.30 16.14 6.44
CA LEU A 10 -9.39 15.25 5.72
C LEU A 10 -9.09 15.96 4.40
N SER A 11 -7.97 16.68 4.34
CA SER A 11 -7.46 17.17 3.06
C SER A 11 -7.21 15.94 2.21
N SER A 12 -7.98 15.75 1.14
CA SER A 12 -7.77 14.63 0.24
C SER A 12 -6.45 14.86 -0.51
N ARG A 13 -5.36 14.26 -0.03
CA ARG A 13 -4.00 14.40 -0.55
C ARG A 13 -3.29 13.08 -0.74
N ILE A 14 -2.15 13.15 -1.44
CA ILE A 14 -1.16 12.08 -1.50
C ILE A 14 -0.30 12.18 -0.25
N VAL A 15 -0.08 11.07 0.42
CA VAL A 15 0.78 10.99 1.60
C VAL A 15 1.82 9.89 1.44
N ILE A 16 2.95 10.03 2.10
CA ILE A 16 3.93 8.96 2.31
C ILE A 16 3.29 7.95 3.26
N ASN A 17 3.12 6.70 2.83
CA ASN A 17 2.38 5.69 3.59
C ASN A 17 3.28 4.67 4.29
N GLU A 18 4.29 4.19 3.59
CA GLU A 18 5.28 3.27 4.13
C GLU A 18 6.62 3.53 3.43
N PHE A 19 7.73 3.37 4.13
CA PHE A 19 9.05 3.48 3.51
C PHE A 19 10.08 2.65 4.27
N LEU A 20 11.09 2.20 3.53
CA LEU A 20 12.25 1.51 4.07
C LEU A 20 13.49 2.30 3.66
N TYR A 21 14.18 2.82 4.67
CA TYR A 21 15.35 3.67 4.49
C TYR A 21 16.66 2.99 4.87
N ASP A 22 16.64 1.95 5.72
CA ASP A 22 17.84 1.23 6.18
C ASP A 22 17.71 -0.24 5.75
N ALA A 23 17.99 -0.50 4.47
CA ALA A 23 17.91 -1.84 3.90
C ALA A 23 19.07 -2.73 4.38
N ILE A 24 18.79 -4.02 4.58
CA ILE A 24 19.87 -4.97 4.84
C ILE A 24 20.63 -5.21 3.53
N GLY A 25 21.81 -4.62 3.39
CA GLY A 25 22.63 -4.78 2.18
C GLY A 25 23.55 -3.60 1.93
N ASP A 26 23.93 -3.44 0.65
CA ASP A 26 24.67 -2.27 0.17
C ASP A 26 23.70 -1.10 -0.07
N GLU A 27 24.01 0.09 0.45
CA GLU A 27 23.19 1.29 0.21
C GLU A 27 23.49 1.92 -1.17
N PRO A 28 22.48 2.52 -1.83
CA PRO A 28 21.07 2.66 -1.45
C PRO A 28 20.17 1.52 -1.95
N GLU A 29 20.73 0.36 -2.27
CA GLU A 29 19.97 -0.77 -2.83
C GLU A 29 18.96 -1.28 -1.79
N GLY A 30 17.72 -1.54 -2.22
CA GLY A 30 16.67 -2.05 -1.34
C GLY A 30 15.86 -0.98 -0.60
N GLU A 31 16.18 0.31 -0.75
CA GLU A 31 15.35 1.41 -0.26
C GLU A 31 14.13 1.66 -1.16
N TRP A 32 13.02 2.06 -0.54
CA TRP A 32 11.78 2.32 -1.26
C TRP A 32 10.82 3.23 -0.46
N ILE A 33 9.90 3.85 -1.20
CA ILE A 33 8.85 4.73 -0.68
C ILE A 33 7.51 4.31 -1.31
N GLU A 34 6.50 4.09 -0.47
CA GLU A 34 5.11 3.88 -0.84
C GLU A 34 4.31 5.15 -0.58
N LEU A 35 3.55 5.59 -1.58
CA LEU A 35 2.59 6.68 -1.46
C LEU A 35 1.17 6.11 -1.37
N TYR A 36 0.27 6.82 -0.68
CA TYR A 36 -1.16 6.51 -0.65
C TYR A 36 -2.00 7.72 -1.03
N ASN A 37 -3.02 7.48 -1.85
CA ASN A 37 -3.99 8.50 -2.25
C ASN A 37 -5.25 8.42 -1.38
N THR A 38 -5.42 9.41 -0.50
CA THR A 38 -6.61 9.50 0.37
C THR A 38 -7.87 9.94 -0.35
N SER A 39 -7.77 10.37 -1.60
CA SER A 39 -8.90 10.87 -2.38
C SER A 39 -9.64 9.76 -3.15
N SER A 40 -10.91 10.02 -3.43
CA SER A 40 -11.77 9.14 -4.23
C SER A 40 -11.52 9.20 -5.74
N THR A 41 -10.50 9.95 -6.17
CA THR A 41 -10.14 10.14 -7.58
C THR A 41 -8.66 9.84 -7.78
N PRO A 42 -8.25 9.25 -8.92
CA PRO A 42 -6.83 9.11 -9.22
C PRO A 42 -6.13 10.47 -9.24
N VAL A 43 -4.88 10.53 -8.75
CA VAL A 43 -4.05 11.74 -8.73
C VAL A 43 -2.84 11.53 -9.60
N ASP A 44 -2.65 12.42 -10.57
CA ASP A 44 -1.44 12.50 -11.37
C ASP A 44 -0.32 13.15 -10.54
N ILE A 45 0.75 12.39 -10.36
CA ILE A 45 1.94 12.78 -9.59
C ILE A 45 3.15 13.06 -10.50
N SER A 46 2.92 13.19 -11.81
CA SER A 46 3.96 13.55 -12.76
C SER A 46 4.54 14.93 -12.43
N GLY A 47 5.87 15.02 -12.39
CA GLY A 47 6.62 16.22 -12.01
C GLY A 47 6.65 16.50 -10.50
N TRP A 48 6.03 15.67 -9.66
CA TRP A 48 6.16 15.80 -8.21
C TRP A 48 7.58 15.43 -7.78
N ARG A 49 8.02 16.04 -6.69
CA ARG A 49 9.38 15.95 -6.19
C ARG A 49 9.39 15.29 -4.82
N ILE A 50 10.30 14.34 -4.64
CA ILE A 50 10.59 13.75 -3.34
C ILE A 50 11.96 14.28 -2.90
N GLU A 51 12.06 14.71 -1.65
CA GLU A 51 13.30 15.19 -1.02
C GLU A 51 13.47 14.54 0.33
N TRP A 52 14.71 14.31 0.74
CA TRP A 52 15.04 13.91 2.09
C TRP A 52 16.24 14.70 2.62
N GLY A 53 16.52 14.59 3.91
CA GLY A 53 17.65 15.30 4.51
C GLY A 53 17.76 15.11 6.02
N GLY A 54 18.84 15.67 6.58
CA GLY A 54 19.09 15.73 8.03
C GLY A 54 19.19 17.17 8.54
N SER A 55 19.99 18.03 7.89
CA SER A 55 20.08 19.46 8.22
C SER A 55 19.19 20.37 7.37
N SER A 56 18.85 19.93 6.16
CA SER A 56 17.94 20.58 5.22
C SER A 56 17.48 19.58 4.17
N PHE A 57 16.27 19.76 3.63
CA PHE A 57 15.80 19.01 2.48
C PHE A 57 16.46 19.45 1.16
N GLY A 58 16.62 18.51 0.23
CA GLY A 58 17.04 18.78 -1.15
C GLY A 58 18.55 18.60 -1.38
N GLY A 59 19.12 19.37 -2.31
CA GLY A 59 20.48 19.13 -2.81
C GLY A 59 20.54 17.86 -3.66
N ASP A 60 21.49 16.97 -3.36
CA ASP A 60 21.62 15.64 -4.02
C ASP A 60 20.66 14.58 -3.44
N TYR A 61 19.88 14.93 -2.42
CA TYR A 61 18.96 14.04 -1.69
C TYR A 61 17.52 14.20 -2.18
N THR A 62 17.30 13.87 -3.44
CA THR A 62 16.04 14.12 -4.14
C THR A 62 15.93 13.34 -5.45
N PHE A 63 14.71 13.15 -5.91
CA PHE A 63 14.41 12.83 -7.30
C PHE A 63 13.07 13.47 -7.73
N THR A 64 12.83 13.50 -9.04
CA THR A 64 11.53 13.91 -9.61
C THR A 64 10.82 12.71 -10.23
N ILE A 65 9.51 12.60 -9.98
CA ILE A 65 8.69 11.55 -10.57
C ILE A 65 8.37 11.98 -12.01
N GLU A 66 9.01 11.35 -13.00
CA GLU A 66 8.83 11.72 -14.41
C GLU A 66 7.39 11.53 -14.86
N SER A 67 6.77 10.42 -14.47
CA SER A 67 5.35 10.15 -14.70
C SER A 67 4.79 9.15 -13.71
N GLY A 68 3.52 9.31 -13.33
CA GLY A 68 2.85 8.39 -12.44
C GLY A 68 1.45 8.82 -12.08
N THR A 69 0.59 7.86 -11.75
CA THR A 69 -0.76 8.14 -11.24
C THR A 69 -1.05 7.21 -10.08
N VAL A 70 -1.44 7.79 -8.94
CA VAL A 70 -1.86 7.02 -7.78
C VAL A 70 -3.37 6.79 -7.87
N PRO A 71 -3.87 5.54 -7.96
CA PRO A 71 -5.30 5.25 -8.04
C PRO A 71 -6.07 5.82 -6.85
N ALA A 72 -7.38 6.03 -7.01
CA ALA A 72 -8.26 6.42 -5.91
C ALA A 72 -8.19 5.40 -4.77
N PHE A 73 -7.95 5.85 -3.54
CA PHE A 73 -7.74 4.97 -2.37
C PHE A 73 -6.70 3.87 -2.62
N GLY A 74 -5.71 4.17 -3.48
CA GLY A 74 -4.69 3.24 -3.94
C GLY A 74 -3.29 3.68 -3.55
N TYR A 75 -2.34 2.84 -3.91
CA TYR A 75 -0.94 2.97 -3.54
C TYR A 75 -0.07 3.25 -4.77
N PHE A 76 1.15 3.70 -4.54
CA PHE A 76 2.16 3.85 -5.59
C PHE A 76 3.54 3.56 -5.01
N LEU A 77 4.22 2.55 -5.56
CA LEU A 77 5.49 2.06 -5.05
C LEU A 77 6.66 2.60 -5.87
N ILE A 78 7.61 3.23 -5.18
CA ILE A 78 8.83 3.77 -5.75
C ILE A 78 10.03 3.05 -5.14
N GLU A 79 10.89 2.45 -5.97
CA GLU A 79 12.08 1.71 -5.52
C GLU A 79 13.35 2.41 -6.03
N ASN A 80 14.45 2.32 -5.27
CA ASN A 80 15.75 2.83 -5.70
C ASN A 80 16.32 2.00 -6.87
N THR A 81 16.18 0.68 -6.80
CA THR A 81 16.64 -0.29 -7.81
C THR A 81 15.54 -1.31 -8.11
N GLU A 82 15.68 -2.02 -9.23
CA GLU A 82 14.79 -3.16 -9.53
C GLU A 82 14.89 -4.21 -8.42
N ASP A 83 13.74 -4.78 -8.05
CA ASP A 83 13.59 -5.87 -7.08
C ASP A 83 14.00 -5.50 -5.64
N ALA A 84 13.93 -4.21 -5.26
CA ALA A 84 14.09 -3.77 -3.88
C ALA A 84 13.03 -4.40 -2.96
N THR A 85 11.87 -4.74 -3.51
CA THR A 85 10.80 -5.47 -2.83
C THR A 85 10.31 -6.66 -3.66
N PRO A 86 9.58 -7.64 -3.06
CA PRO A 86 8.94 -8.70 -3.84
C PRO A 86 7.73 -8.22 -4.65
N VAL A 87 7.34 -6.95 -4.53
CA VAL A 87 6.24 -6.32 -5.25
C VAL A 87 6.84 -5.50 -6.38
N LYS A 88 6.32 -5.65 -7.59
CA LYS A 88 6.80 -4.86 -8.73
C LYS A 88 6.59 -3.36 -8.47
N ALA A 89 7.66 -2.57 -8.51
CA ALA A 89 7.60 -1.11 -8.44
C ALA A 89 6.70 -0.51 -9.54
N ASP A 90 6.04 0.61 -9.21
CA ASP A 90 5.39 1.47 -10.20
C ASP A 90 6.40 2.41 -10.86
N TYR A 91 7.43 2.82 -10.12
CA TYR A 91 8.45 3.75 -10.59
C TYR A 91 9.83 3.46 -9.99
N ILE A 92 10.87 3.62 -10.80
CA ILE A 92 12.28 3.55 -10.39
C ILE A 92 12.95 4.81 -10.96
N PRO A 93 13.27 5.81 -10.12
CA PRO A 93 13.85 7.06 -10.59
C PRO A 93 15.29 6.86 -11.07
N SER A 94 15.62 7.40 -12.25
CA SER A 94 16.98 7.35 -12.79
C SER A 94 17.98 8.26 -12.04
N ASP A 95 17.45 9.22 -11.28
CA ASP A 95 18.16 10.25 -10.52
C ASP A 95 18.17 10.00 -9.00
N TRP A 96 17.73 8.83 -8.52
CA TRP A 96 17.84 8.45 -7.11
C TRP A 96 19.29 8.04 -6.77
N ILE A 97 20.17 9.04 -6.63
CA ILE A 97 21.62 8.85 -6.51
C ILE A 97 22.08 8.59 -5.06
N LYS A 98 21.40 9.19 -4.08
CA LYS A 98 21.76 9.10 -2.66
C LYS A 98 20.71 8.27 -1.91
N GLY A 99 21.15 7.46 -0.95
CA GLY A 99 20.24 6.79 -0.04
C GLY A 99 19.45 7.78 0.81
N ILE A 100 18.25 7.37 1.17
CA ILE A 100 17.47 7.96 2.26
C ILE A 100 18.35 7.93 3.52
N GLN A 101 18.27 8.95 4.36
CA GLN A 101 19.13 9.00 5.54
C GLN A 101 18.67 7.98 6.60
N ASN A 102 19.58 7.18 7.14
CA ASN A 102 19.25 6.11 8.10
C ASN A 102 18.91 6.60 9.52
N GLY A 103 18.76 7.90 9.73
CA GLY A 103 18.59 8.45 11.07
C GLY A 103 19.84 8.30 11.93
N GLY A 104 19.65 7.99 13.22
CA GLY A 104 20.66 8.03 14.26
C GLY A 104 20.37 9.09 15.32
N ASN A 105 21.41 9.75 15.84
CA ASN A 105 21.27 10.71 16.95
C ASN A 105 20.47 11.96 16.57
N ASP A 106 20.52 12.36 15.30
CA ASP A 106 19.80 13.50 14.75
C ASP A 106 18.63 12.99 13.91
N ALA A 107 17.49 13.68 14.01
CA ALA A 107 16.33 13.38 13.20
C ALA A 107 16.59 13.72 11.74
N VAL A 108 15.94 12.95 10.89
CA VAL A 108 15.99 13.06 9.42
C VAL A 108 14.57 13.06 8.91
N GLY A 109 14.38 13.35 7.62
CA GLY A 109 13.04 13.33 7.07
C GLY A 109 12.98 13.09 5.58
N ILE A 110 11.79 12.72 5.13
CA ILE A 110 11.38 12.61 3.73
C ILE A 110 10.16 13.52 3.55
N ARG A 111 10.11 14.26 2.46
CA ARG A 111 8.92 15.04 2.08
C ARG A 111 8.59 14.87 0.61
N ILE A 112 7.32 15.02 0.30
CA ILE A 112 6.80 15.04 -1.07
C ILE A 112 6.18 16.40 -1.37
N ALA A 113 6.45 16.90 -2.57
CA ALA A 113 6.06 18.24 -2.98
C ALA A 113 5.53 18.26 -4.42
N LYS A 114 4.47 19.04 -4.66
CA LYS A 114 3.81 19.19 -5.96
C LYS A 114 4.22 20.51 -6.62
N PRO A 115 4.52 20.53 -7.94
CA PRO A 115 4.75 21.78 -8.67
C PRO A 115 3.48 22.64 -8.72
N ILE A 116 3.64 23.94 -8.50
CA ILE A 116 2.55 24.92 -8.50
C ILE A 116 2.40 25.52 -9.90
N PHE A 117 1.19 25.42 -10.47
CA PHE A 117 0.85 26.07 -11.74
C PHE A 117 -0.20 27.17 -11.56
N SER A 118 -0.89 27.18 -10.43
CA SER A 118 -1.90 28.15 -10.02
C SER A 118 -1.78 28.42 -8.52
N VAL A 119 -2.16 29.62 -8.08
CA VAL A 119 -2.22 29.97 -6.64
C VAL A 119 -3.13 29.01 -5.86
N SER A 120 -4.13 28.42 -6.52
CA SER A 120 -5.02 27.41 -5.93
C SER A 120 -4.35 26.07 -5.62
N ASP A 121 -3.14 25.82 -6.13
CA ASP A 121 -2.38 24.60 -5.85
C ASP A 121 -1.66 24.65 -4.51
N ILE A 122 -1.52 25.84 -3.89
CA ILE A 122 -0.77 26.03 -2.64
C ILE A 122 -1.60 25.44 -1.50
N ILE A 123 -1.10 24.36 -0.91
CA ILE A 123 -1.77 23.67 0.21
C ILE A 123 -0.89 23.56 1.47
N GLY A 124 0.40 23.87 1.37
CA GLY A 124 1.34 23.88 2.48
C GLY A 124 2.44 24.91 2.23
N SER A 125 3.58 24.71 2.89
CA SER A 125 4.78 25.53 2.68
C SER A 125 5.29 25.44 1.24
N THR A 126 6.03 26.46 0.78
CA THR A 126 6.53 26.51 -0.60
C THR A 126 8.03 26.69 -0.68
N PHE A 127 8.65 26.06 -1.67
CA PHE A 127 10.08 26.25 -1.97
C PHE A 127 10.29 26.28 -3.49
N THR A 128 11.43 26.81 -3.94
CA THR A 128 11.75 26.92 -5.37
C THR A 128 13.07 26.24 -5.71
N VAL A 129 13.05 25.38 -6.72
CA VAL A 129 14.22 24.68 -7.26
C VAL A 129 14.28 24.94 -8.76
N ASN A 130 15.39 25.47 -9.26
CA ASN A 130 15.63 25.71 -10.69
C ASN A 130 14.50 26.46 -11.42
N GLY A 131 13.84 27.39 -10.73
CA GLY A 131 12.74 28.20 -11.30
C GLY A 131 11.35 27.55 -11.22
N THR A 132 11.24 26.31 -10.75
CA THR A 132 9.95 25.67 -10.43
C THR A 132 9.66 25.84 -8.95
N THR A 133 8.49 26.38 -8.63
CA THR A 133 8.00 26.47 -7.24
C THR A 133 7.12 25.27 -6.93
N TYR A 134 7.35 24.67 -5.76
CA TYR A 134 6.62 23.52 -5.25
C TYR A 134 5.87 23.90 -3.96
N THR A 135 4.71 23.29 -3.73
CA THR A 135 4.08 23.23 -2.42
C THR A 135 4.42 21.89 -1.78
N VAL A 136 4.79 21.88 -0.51
CA VAL A 136 4.91 20.65 0.27
C VAL A 136 3.51 20.08 0.47
N ILE A 137 3.41 18.75 0.38
CA ILE A 137 2.15 18.00 0.49
C ILE A 137 2.11 17.18 1.76
N ASP A 138 3.23 16.53 2.08
CA ASP A 138 3.41 15.68 3.25
C ASP A 138 4.90 15.59 3.59
N THR A 139 5.20 15.53 4.89
CA THR A 139 6.55 15.43 5.45
C THR A 139 6.54 14.42 6.59
N VAL A 140 7.46 13.47 6.54
CA VAL A 140 7.70 12.53 7.64
C VAL A 140 9.07 12.80 8.23
N ILE A 141 9.12 13.10 9.52
CA ILE A 141 10.35 13.25 10.30
C ILE A 141 10.49 12.02 11.20
N TYR A 142 11.67 11.39 11.19
CA TYR A 142 11.92 10.14 11.91
C TYR A 142 13.36 10.05 12.42
N GLY A 143 13.60 9.04 13.25
CA GLY A 143 14.90 8.84 13.90
C GLY A 143 15.11 9.83 15.06
N GLY A 144 16.37 10.16 15.36
CA GLY A 144 16.72 11.14 16.37
C GLY A 144 16.52 10.65 17.82
N GLU A 145 17.37 11.13 18.72
CA GLU A 145 17.11 11.07 20.16
C GLU A 145 16.49 12.39 20.65
N THR A 146 16.14 12.48 21.93
CA THR A 146 15.72 13.76 22.54
C THR A 146 16.79 14.84 22.31
N ASN A 147 16.36 16.02 21.88
CA ASN A 147 17.16 17.16 21.43
C ASN A 147 17.84 16.95 20.08
N SER A 148 17.08 16.55 19.04
CA SER A 148 17.62 16.50 17.68
C SER A 148 18.26 17.85 17.34
N LYS A 149 19.51 17.83 16.88
CA LYS A 149 20.28 19.06 16.64
C LYS A 149 19.67 19.90 15.52
N TYR A 150 19.09 19.24 14.55
CA TYR A 150 18.50 19.85 13.37
C TYR A 150 16.98 19.65 13.45
N GLN A 151 16.26 20.77 13.54
CA GLN A 151 14.81 20.79 13.56
C GLN A 151 14.33 20.96 12.12
N LEU A 152 14.33 19.87 11.36
CA LEU A 152 13.80 19.88 10.00
C LEU A 152 12.36 20.40 10.03
N PRO A 153 11.97 21.20 9.02
CA PRO A 153 10.61 21.71 8.95
C PRO A 153 9.62 20.58 8.66
N ASP A 154 8.44 20.63 9.28
CA ASP A 154 7.27 19.87 8.86
C ASP A 154 6.68 20.41 7.53
N ASP A 155 5.54 19.90 7.07
CA ASP A 155 4.90 20.38 5.85
C ASP A 155 4.34 21.82 5.94
N ASP A 156 4.17 22.34 7.16
CA ASP A 156 3.80 23.73 7.47
C ASP A 156 5.00 24.68 7.64
N ASP A 157 6.23 24.23 7.36
CA ASP A 157 7.49 24.96 7.55
C ASP A 157 7.84 25.27 9.02
N ASN A 158 7.20 24.59 9.98
CA ASN A 158 7.53 24.73 11.38
C ASN A 158 8.66 23.75 11.76
N PRO A 159 9.63 24.18 12.58
CA PRO A 159 10.63 23.26 13.12
C PRO A 159 9.95 22.11 13.88
N CYS A 160 10.15 20.86 13.43
CA CYS A 160 9.52 19.69 14.03
C CYS A 160 10.04 19.48 15.47
N PRO A 161 9.16 19.46 16.49
CA PRO A 161 9.56 19.22 17.86
C PRO A 161 9.82 17.73 18.12
N ASP A 162 10.72 17.41 19.05
CA ASP A 162 11.11 16.01 19.36
C ASP A 162 9.93 15.09 19.70
N SER A 163 8.82 15.63 20.22
CA SER A 163 7.61 14.87 20.55
C SER A 163 6.80 14.40 19.34
N GLU A 164 7.15 14.86 18.14
CA GLU A 164 6.42 14.60 16.90
C GLU A 164 7.23 13.77 15.90
N ILE A 165 8.43 13.37 16.28
CA ILE A 165 9.34 12.59 15.47
C ILE A 165 8.97 11.10 15.54
N ALA A 166 8.81 10.46 14.38
CA ALA A 166 8.55 9.02 14.30
C ALA A 166 9.73 8.19 14.85
N PRO A 167 9.48 6.96 15.32
CA PRO A 167 10.53 6.09 15.84
C PRO A 167 11.65 5.82 14.83
N ASP A 168 12.84 5.47 15.34
CA ASP A 168 13.94 4.95 14.52
C ASP A 168 13.74 3.45 14.26
N ALA A 169 13.47 3.07 13.01
CA ALA A 169 13.34 1.69 12.59
C ALA A 169 14.73 1.01 12.51
N PRO A 170 14.89 -0.22 13.02
CA PRO A 170 16.12 -0.98 12.85
C PRO A 170 16.29 -1.44 11.38
N PRO A 171 17.51 -1.81 10.96
CA PRO A 171 17.77 -2.28 9.61
C PRO A 171 16.82 -3.41 9.16
N GLY A 172 16.28 -3.27 7.95
CA GLY A 172 15.34 -4.20 7.33
C GLY A 172 13.87 -4.06 7.78
N TYR A 173 13.57 -3.09 8.65
CA TYR A 173 12.20 -2.73 9.01
C TYR A 173 11.79 -1.44 8.30
N SER A 174 10.49 -1.30 8.05
CA SER A 174 9.90 -0.09 7.50
C SER A 174 9.28 0.78 8.60
N LEU A 175 9.11 2.06 8.31
CA LEU A 175 8.12 2.89 8.98
C LEU A 175 6.85 2.91 8.13
N SER A 176 5.74 2.46 8.72
CA SER A 176 4.41 2.47 8.11
C SER A 176 3.48 3.38 8.89
N ARG A 177 2.58 4.08 8.19
CA ARG A 177 1.43 4.73 8.84
C ARG A 177 0.61 3.67 9.59
N LYS A 178 0.16 3.99 10.80
CA LYS A 178 -0.68 3.14 11.67
C LYS A 178 -2.02 2.83 10.99
N TYR A 179 -2.54 3.80 10.27
CA TYR A 179 -3.72 3.68 9.44
C TYR A 179 -3.40 4.31 8.09
N ASP A 180 -3.55 3.53 7.01
CA ASP A 180 -3.22 3.99 5.66
C ASP A 180 -3.91 5.32 5.35
N GLY A 181 -3.12 6.30 4.91
CA GLY A 181 -3.63 7.62 4.57
C GLY A 181 -4.01 8.55 5.72
N TYR A 182 -3.93 8.10 6.98
CA TYR A 182 -4.25 8.93 8.13
C TYR A 182 -3.04 9.79 8.52
N ASP A 183 -3.27 11.09 8.60
CA ASP A 183 -2.22 12.10 8.71
C ASP A 183 -2.67 13.18 9.70
N THR A 184 -1.96 13.27 10.83
CA THR A 184 -2.27 14.19 11.93
C THR A 184 -1.27 15.34 12.02
N ASP A 185 -0.46 15.51 10.97
CA ASP A 185 0.68 16.42 10.90
C ASP A 185 1.66 16.14 12.06
N ASN A 186 1.74 14.88 12.51
CA ASN A 186 2.57 14.44 13.64
C ASN A 186 3.11 13.02 13.39
N SER A 187 4.37 12.94 12.96
CA SER A 187 4.99 11.68 12.53
C SER A 187 5.01 10.62 13.65
N TYR A 188 5.21 11.00 14.92
CA TYR A 188 5.14 10.10 16.08
C TYR A 188 3.76 9.44 16.24
N ASN A 189 2.70 10.22 16.03
CA ASN A 189 1.34 9.72 16.12
C ASN A 189 0.94 8.90 14.89
N ASP A 190 1.56 9.14 13.75
CA ASP A 190 1.15 8.53 12.50
C ASP A 190 1.92 7.25 12.16
N PHE A 191 3.20 7.13 12.52
CA PHE A 191 4.04 6.02 12.08
C PHE A 191 4.34 4.98 13.18
N ILE A 192 4.56 3.74 12.74
CA ILE A 192 5.04 2.61 13.54
C ILE A 192 6.08 1.82 12.76
N ILE A 193 6.97 1.16 13.50
CA ILE A 193 7.92 0.20 12.93
C ILE A 193 7.17 -1.08 12.57
N THR A 194 7.33 -1.53 11.33
CA THR A 194 6.67 -2.72 10.79
C THR A 194 7.64 -3.60 10.00
N VAL A 195 7.25 -4.87 9.82
CA VAL A 195 7.86 -5.68 8.76
C VAL A 195 7.39 -5.07 7.42
N PRO A 196 8.30 -4.86 6.45
CA PRO A 196 7.99 -4.29 5.14
C PRO A 196 6.74 -4.92 4.49
N SER A 197 5.76 -4.09 4.15
CA SER A 197 4.52 -4.50 3.50
C SER A 197 4.15 -3.69 2.24
N PRO A 198 5.09 -3.47 1.30
CA PRO A 198 4.92 -2.57 0.18
C PRO A 198 3.75 -2.96 -0.73
N LYS A 199 3.10 -1.95 -1.29
CA LYS A 199 1.91 -2.01 -2.14
C LYS A 199 2.12 -1.06 -3.31
N ASN A 200 1.88 -1.58 -4.51
CA ASN A 200 1.92 -0.79 -5.74
C ASN A 200 0.50 -0.40 -6.20
N SER A 201 0.40 0.27 -7.34
CA SER A 201 -0.87 0.71 -7.94
C SER A 201 -1.83 -0.42 -8.33
N PHE A 202 -1.37 -1.67 -8.36
CA PHE A 202 -2.20 -2.84 -8.58
C PHE A 202 -2.77 -3.43 -7.28
N TYR A 203 -2.37 -2.92 -6.12
CA TYR A 203 -2.90 -3.35 -4.84
C TYR A 203 -4.36 -2.93 -4.71
N SER A 204 -5.25 -3.89 -4.93
CA SER A 204 -6.66 -3.76 -4.57
C SER A 204 -6.82 -4.30 -3.15
N GLY A 205 -6.99 -3.42 -2.16
CA GLY A 205 -7.19 -3.77 -0.74
C GLY A 205 -8.39 -4.68 -0.41
N GLU A 206 -8.98 -5.39 -1.38
CA GLU A 206 -9.83 -6.53 -1.10
C GLU A 206 -8.98 -7.66 -0.49
N LYS A 207 -8.99 -7.75 0.85
CA LYS A 207 -8.76 -9.03 1.53
C LYS A 207 -9.68 -10.04 0.85
N ILE A 208 -9.11 -10.96 0.05
CA ILE A 208 -9.91 -11.90 -0.73
C ILE A 208 -10.80 -12.66 0.24
N LYS A 209 -12.10 -12.39 0.17
CA LYS A 209 -13.08 -12.94 1.12
C LYS A 209 -13.10 -14.46 0.98
N GLU A 210 -13.30 -15.17 2.10
CA GLU A 210 -13.34 -16.63 2.08
C GLU A 210 -14.77 -17.13 1.87
N ILE A 211 -14.95 -18.03 0.90
CA ILE A 211 -16.22 -18.74 0.69
C ILE A 211 -16.30 -19.93 1.67
N VAL A 212 -17.52 -20.30 2.06
CA VAL A 212 -17.77 -21.50 2.87
C VAL A 212 -18.03 -22.67 1.92
N VAL A 213 -17.32 -23.78 2.13
CA VAL A 213 -17.51 -25.00 1.36
C VAL A 213 -17.92 -26.13 2.29
N TYR A 214 -19.11 -26.71 2.07
CA TYR A 214 -19.65 -27.74 2.96
C TYR A 214 -20.41 -28.84 2.19
N PRO A 215 -20.17 -30.13 2.52
CA PRO A 215 -19.23 -30.63 3.52
C PRO A 215 -17.77 -30.52 3.09
N ASN A 216 -16.87 -30.23 4.03
CA ASN A 216 -15.43 -30.23 3.82
C ASN A 216 -14.76 -30.96 5.01
N PRO A 217 -14.23 -32.18 4.83
CA PRO A 217 -13.96 -32.85 3.55
C PRO A 217 -15.21 -33.30 2.77
N PHE A 218 -15.17 -33.15 1.45
CA PHE A 218 -16.18 -33.64 0.52
C PHE A 218 -15.90 -35.11 0.18
N ASN A 219 -16.65 -36.02 0.80
CA ASN A 219 -16.56 -37.45 0.51
C ASN A 219 -17.47 -37.86 -0.66
N LEU A 220 -16.87 -38.24 -1.79
CA LEU A 220 -17.57 -38.62 -3.03
C LEU A 220 -18.34 -39.95 -2.95
N SER A 221 -18.13 -40.73 -1.89
CA SER A 221 -18.86 -41.97 -1.60
C SER A 221 -20.08 -41.71 -0.73
N LYS A 222 -20.11 -40.59 0.01
CA LYS A 222 -21.20 -40.24 0.94
C LYS A 222 -22.12 -39.14 0.41
N TYR A 223 -21.59 -38.18 -0.34
CA TYR A 223 -22.33 -37.01 -0.81
C TYR A 223 -22.26 -36.93 -2.34
N ASN A 224 -23.37 -36.54 -2.97
CA ASN A 224 -23.45 -36.34 -4.42
C ASN A 224 -22.82 -35.02 -4.86
N SER A 225 -22.74 -34.04 -3.96
CA SER A 225 -22.25 -32.70 -4.23
C SER A 225 -21.75 -31.99 -2.96
N VAL A 226 -21.07 -30.87 -3.18
CA VAL A 226 -20.65 -29.91 -2.16
C VAL A 226 -21.21 -28.53 -2.48
N ASN A 227 -21.66 -27.81 -1.45
CA ASN A 227 -22.13 -26.43 -1.59
C ASN A 227 -20.97 -25.45 -1.43
N ILE A 228 -20.94 -24.44 -2.29
CA ILE A 228 -19.97 -23.36 -2.35
C ILE A 228 -20.74 -22.06 -2.11
N LEU A 229 -20.70 -21.59 -0.87
CA LEU A 229 -21.47 -20.45 -0.40
C LEU A 229 -20.58 -19.20 -0.31
N PRO A 230 -20.98 -18.05 -0.89
CA PRO A 230 -20.25 -16.82 -0.71
C PRO A 230 -20.31 -16.34 0.75
N PRO A 231 -19.41 -15.40 1.13
CA PRO A 231 -19.64 -14.53 2.28
C PRO A 231 -21.03 -13.88 2.24
N GLU A 232 -21.60 -13.58 3.40
CA GLU A 232 -22.96 -13.02 3.52
C GLU A 232 -23.17 -11.72 2.74
N ASP A 233 -22.16 -10.85 2.73
CA ASP A 233 -22.17 -9.57 2.00
C ASP A 233 -22.04 -9.73 0.47
N MET A 234 -21.62 -10.90 -0.01
CA MET A 234 -21.44 -11.23 -1.42
C MET A 234 -22.59 -12.05 -2.03
N VAL A 235 -23.66 -12.34 -1.27
CA VAL A 235 -24.81 -13.09 -1.76
C VAL A 235 -25.45 -12.38 -2.96
N SER A 236 -25.19 -12.89 -4.16
CA SER A 236 -25.80 -12.50 -5.44
C SER A 236 -25.61 -13.64 -6.45
N THR A 237 -26.60 -13.87 -7.32
CA THR A 237 -26.51 -14.82 -8.44
C THR A 237 -26.20 -14.13 -9.77
N LEU A 238 -26.22 -12.80 -9.82
CA LEU A 238 -25.91 -12.04 -11.03
C LEU A 238 -24.41 -12.14 -11.35
N ASN A 239 -24.11 -12.56 -12.58
CA ASN A 239 -22.76 -12.80 -13.09
C ASN A 239 -21.94 -13.77 -12.21
N LEU A 240 -22.60 -14.73 -11.55
CA LEU A 240 -21.92 -15.75 -10.77
C LEU A 240 -21.02 -16.60 -11.66
N LYS A 241 -19.73 -16.64 -11.32
CA LYS A 241 -18.73 -17.52 -11.93
C LYS A 241 -17.89 -18.16 -10.84
N ILE A 242 -17.95 -19.49 -10.77
CA ILE A 242 -17.10 -20.30 -9.89
C ILE A 242 -16.14 -21.10 -10.75
N LYS A 243 -14.84 -21.02 -10.43
CA LYS A 243 -13.79 -21.78 -11.11
C LYS A 243 -13.02 -22.62 -10.10
N ILE A 244 -12.90 -23.91 -10.38
CA ILE A 244 -12.26 -24.88 -9.50
C ILE A 244 -10.95 -25.32 -10.14
N TYR A 245 -9.87 -25.32 -9.37
CA TYR A 245 -8.52 -25.62 -9.84
C TYR A 245 -7.82 -26.67 -8.97
N THR A 246 -6.86 -27.36 -9.56
CA THR A 246 -5.84 -28.11 -8.79
C THR A 246 -4.90 -27.15 -8.06
N LEU A 247 -4.11 -27.66 -7.11
CA LEU A 247 -3.02 -26.89 -6.48
C LEU A 247 -1.96 -26.40 -7.48
N LYS A 248 -1.85 -27.02 -8.66
CA LYS A 248 -0.94 -26.62 -9.73
C LYS A 248 -1.52 -25.53 -10.63
N GLY A 249 -2.78 -25.13 -10.42
CA GLY A 249 -3.46 -24.13 -11.23
C GLY A 249 -4.20 -24.69 -12.46
N ASP A 250 -4.33 -26.02 -12.60
CA ASP A 250 -5.09 -26.60 -13.70
C ASP A 250 -6.60 -26.40 -13.47
N LEU A 251 -7.29 -25.80 -14.43
CA LEU A 251 -8.75 -25.65 -14.36
C LEU A 251 -9.40 -27.04 -14.39
N ILE A 252 -10.26 -27.33 -13.41
CA ILE A 252 -11.04 -28.56 -13.30
C ILE A 252 -12.44 -28.35 -13.85
N ARG A 253 -13.12 -27.30 -13.39
CA ARG A 253 -14.53 -27.04 -13.70
C ARG A 253 -14.84 -25.55 -13.60
N GLU A 254 -15.74 -25.07 -14.45
CA GLU A 254 -16.42 -23.79 -14.29
C GLU A 254 -17.91 -24.07 -13.99
N LEU A 255 -18.48 -23.31 -13.07
CA LEU A 255 -19.86 -23.43 -12.61
C LEU A 255 -20.51 -22.05 -12.58
N ASP A 256 -21.78 -22.02 -12.94
CA ASP A 256 -22.65 -20.84 -12.84
C ASP A 256 -23.63 -20.97 -11.65
N ASN A 257 -23.44 -21.99 -10.81
CA ASN A 257 -24.20 -22.26 -9.59
C ASN A 257 -23.26 -22.61 -8.43
N GLY A 258 -23.77 -22.54 -7.21
CA GLY A 258 -23.00 -22.79 -5.98
C GLY A 258 -22.83 -24.27 -5.63
N GLU A 259 -22.90 -25.20 -6.57
CA GLU A 259 -22.89 -26.64 -6.29
C GLU A 259 -21.92 -27.39 -7.20
N TRP A 260 -21.03 -28.20 -6.62
CA TRP A 260 -20.10 -29.03 -7.38
C TRP A 260 -20.27 -30.52 -7.08
N ASP A 261 -20.40 -31.33 -8.12
CA ASP A 261 -20.58 -32.79 -8.03
C ASP A 261 -19.27 -33.60 -7.95
N GLY A 262 -18.13 -32.90 -7.83
CA GLY A 262 -16.82 -33.55 -7.74
C GLY A 262 -16.32 -34.11 -9.07
N LYS A 263 -16.82 -33.61 -10.20
CA LYS A 263 -16.35 -33.98 -11.54
C LYS A 263 -15.62 -32.85 -12.26
N ASP A 264 -14.71 -33.24 -13.16
CA ASP A 264 -14.04 -32.32 -14.06
C ASP A 264 -14.94 -31.90 -15.24
N ARG A 265 -14.41 -31.04 -16.12
CA ARG A 265 -15.10 -30.58 -17.35
C ARG A 265 -15.51 -31.71 -18.31
N TYR A 266 -14.91 -32.89 -18.21
CA TYR A 266 -15.22 -34.06 -19.03
C TYR A 266 -16.21 -35.02 -18.34
N GLY A 267 -16.72 -34.67 -17.16
CA GLY A 267 -17.65 -35.50 -16.40
C GLY A 267 -16.98 -36.67 -15.68
N ARG A 268 -15.66 -36.64 -15.47
CA ARG A 268 -14.92 -37.67 -14.72
C ARG A 268 -14.77 -37.25 -13.28
N ARG A 269 -14.94 -38.19 -12.34
CA ARG A 269 -14.70 -37.93 -10.91
C ARG A 269 -13.25 -37.50 -10.70
N VAL A 270 -13.05 -36.47 -9.91
CA VAL A 270 -11.71 -35.99 -9.58
C VAL A 270 -11.00 -36.94 -8.60
N SER A 271 -9.68 -36.79 -8.51
CA SER A 271 -8.86 -37.52 -7.53
C SER A 271 -9.03 -36.94 -6.12
N PRO A 272 -8.83 -37.74 -5.06
CA PRO A 272 -8.68 -37.18 -3.72
C PRO A 272 -7.58 -36.12 -3.67
N GLY A 273 -7.79 -35.06 -2.89
CA GLY A 273 -6.85 -33.95 -2.80
C GLY A 273 -7.51 -32.62 -2.47
N VAL A 274 -6.70 -31.56 -2.40
CA VAL A 274 -7.17 -30.19 -2.17
C VAL A 274 -7.38 -29.49 -3.50
N TYR A 275 -8.52 -28.83 -3.63
CA TYR A 275 -8.88 -28.01 -4.80
C TYR A 275 -9.11 -26.57 -4.35
N ILE A 276 -8.64 -25.63 -5.17
CA ILE A 276 -8.81 -24.19 -4.96
C ILE A 276 -10.04 -23.73 -5.73
N ILE A 277 -10.86 -22.90 -5.10
CA ILE A 277 -12.10 -22.38 -5.69
C ILE A 277 -11.97 -20.86 -5.76
N PHE A 278 -12.16 -20.32 -6.95
CA PHE A 278 -12.35 -18.89 -7.18
C PHE A 278 -13.83 -18.62 -7.42
N TYR A 279 -14.36 -17.61 -6.75
CA TYR A 279 -15.75 -17.21 -6.79
C TYR A 279 -15.83 -15.75 -7.23
N LYS A 280 -16.67 -15.42 -8.20
CA LYS A 280 -16.87 -14.07 -8.70
C LYS A 280 -18.35 -13.80 -8.89
N THR A 281 -18.81 -12.63 -8.46
CA THR A 281 -20.14 -12.07 -8.77
C THR A 281 -19.99 -10.61 -9.15
N GLU A 282 -21.10 -9.91 -9.40
CA GLU A 282 -21.12 -8.45 -9.48
C GLU A 282 -20.65 -7.75 -8.18
N ARG A 283 -20.73 -8.44 -7.02
CA ARG A 283 -20.37 -7.90 -5.70
C ARG A 283 -18.90 -8.08 -5.32
N GLY A 284 -18.08 -8.68 -6.19
CA GLY A 284 -16.64 -8.82 -5.97
C GLY A 284 -16.11 -10.24 -6.21
N LYS A 285 -14.94 -10.52 -5.64
CA LYS A 285 -14.24 -11.81 -5.75
C LYS A 285 -13.98 -12.43 -4.39
N ALA A 286 -14.04 -13.76 -4.33
CA ALA A 286 -13.75 -14.54 -3.14
C ALA A 286 -12.99 -15.82 -3.52
N ARG A 287 -12.36 -16.47 -2.54
CA ARG A 287 -11.65 -17.73 -2.72
C ARG A 287 -12.02 -18.73 -1.63
N GLY A 288 -11.77 -20.00 -1.88
CA GLY A 288 -11.84 -21.04 -0.87
C GLY A 288 -11.10 -22.28 -1.30
N LYS A 289 -11.20 -23.31 -0.47
CA LYS A 289 -10.64 -24.61 -0.75
C LYS A 289 -11.57 -25.72 -0.29
N VAL A 290 -11.49 -26.85 -0.97
CA VAL A 290 -12.19 -28.06 -0.58
C VAL A 290 -11.24 -29.24 -0.62
N THR A 291 -11.29 -30.07 0.41
CA THR A 291 -10.60 -31.36 0.43
C THR A 291 -11.56 -32.43 -0.06
N VAL A 292 -11.23 -33.10 -1.15
CA VAL A 292 -12.00 -34.22 -1.70
C VAL A 292 -11.42 -35.53 -1.20
N ILE A 293 -12.28 -36.42 -0.70
CA ILE A 293 -11.93 -37.77 -0.24
C ILE A 293 -12.87 -38.82 -0.85
N ARG A 294 -12.53 -40.10 -0.70
CA ARG A 294 -13.34 -41.25 -1.11
C ARG A 294 -13.69 -42.10 0.10
#